data_AF-A0A4Q3R5Q7-F1
#
_entry.id   AF-A0A4Q3R5Q7-F1
#
_cell.length_a   1.000
_cell.length_b   1.000
_cell.length_c   1.000
_cell.angle_alpha   90.00
_cell.angle_beta   90.00
_cell.angle_gamma   90.00
#
_symmetry.space_group_name_H-M   'P 1'
#
loop_
_entity.id
_entity.type
_entity.pdbx_description
1 polymer ?
#
loop_
_entity_poly.entity_id
_entity_poly.type
_entity_poly.pdbx_seq_one_letter_code
_entity_poly.pdbx_strand_id
1 'polypeptide(L)'
;TSAWYAPGSAAAQMVEAIVRDQRRVFPVCIKLEGEYGINGTYLGVPVVLGKNGIEKVIELELNEEEMALLKASEKAVREVMDVLDNMQQPA
;
A
#
# COMPACT_ATOMS: atom_id res chain seq x y z
N THR A 1 10.21 2.09 -23.10
CA THR A 1 8.79 1.70 -23.07
C THR A 1 8.52 1.05 -21.72
N SER A 2 7.56 1.56 -20.95
CA SER A 2 7.18 0.95 -19.66
C SER A 2 6.38 -0.34 -19.87
N ALA A 3 6.30 -1.18 -18.85
CA ALA A 3 5.44 -2.36 -18.85
C ALA A 3 3.96 -1.93 -18.80
N TRP A 4 3.08 -2.63 -19.52
CA TRP A 4 1.66 -2.26 -19.64
C TRP A 4 0.71 -3.46 -19.49
N TYR A 5 1.06 -4.63 -20.03
CA TYR A 5 0.25 -5.85 -19.84
C TYR A 5 0.17 -6.29 -18.37
N ALA A 6 1.32 -6.41 -17.69
CA ALA A 6 1.35 -6.88 -16.31
C ALA A 6 0.68 -5.88 -15.34
N PRO A 7 0.94 -4.56 -15.41
CA PRO A 7 0.20 -3.58 -14.59
C PRO A 7 -1.30 -3.56 -14.89
N GLY A 8 -1.70 -3.65 -16.16
CA GLY A 8 -3.11 -3.70 -16.54
C GLY A 8 -3.82 -4.94 -16.01
N SER A 9 -3.18 -6.11 -16.10
CA SER A 9 -3.70 -7.36 -15.52
C SER A 9 -3.82 -7.29 -14.00
N ALA A 10 -2.83 -6.72 -13.31
CA ALA A 10 -2.89 -6.55 -11.86
C ALA A 10 -4.08 -5.68 -11.43
N ALA A 11 -4.29 -4.54 -12.10
CA ALA A 11 -5.43 -3.67 -11.84
C ALA A 11 -6.77 -4.38 -12.13
N ALA A 12 -6.86 -5.10 -13.25
CA ALA A 12 -8.06 -5.86 -13.59
C ALA A 12 -8.39 -6.95 -12.54
N GLN A 13 -7.38 -7.65 -12.02
CA GLN A 13 -7.56 -8.65 -10.96
C GLN A 13 -8.03 -8.04 -9.63
N MET A 14 -7.53 -6.85 -9.27
CA MET A 14 -8.00 -6.12 -8.09
C MET A 14 -9.47 -5.72 -8.24
N VAL A 15 -9.84 -5.17 -9.41
CA VAL A 15 -11.24 -4.81 -9.72
C VAL A 15 -12.15 -6.04 -9.68
N GLU A 16 -11.72 -7.15 -10.27
CA GLU A 16 -12.49 -8.41 -10.25
C GLU A 16 -12.73 -8.88 -8.81
N ALA A 17 -11.69 -8.85 -7.96
CA ALA A 17 -11.79 -9.28 -6.58
C ALA A 17 -12.79 -8.43 -5.76
N ILE A 18 -12.86 -7.13 -6.03
CA ILE A 18 -13.84 -6.22 -5.42
C ILE A 18 -15.24 -6.53 -5.95
N VAL A 19 -15.43 -6.49 -7.27
CA VAL A 19 -16.75 -6.63 -7.91
C VAL A 19 -17.39 -7.99 -7.62
N ARG A 20 -16.58 -9.05 -7.52
CA ARG A 20 -17.05 -10.41 -7.27
C ARG A 20 -16.96 -10.85 -5.81
N ASP A 21 -16.64 -9.93 -4.89
CA ASP A 21 -16.47 -10.21 -3.45
C ASP A 21 -15.58 -11.45 -3.18
N GLN A 22 -14.46 -11.58 -3.89
CA GLN A 22 -13.64 -12.81 -3.84
C GLN A 22 -12.86 -12.95 -2.52
N ARG A 23 -12.76 -11.87 -1.72
CA ARG A 23 -12.00 -11.81 -0.46
C ARG A 23 -10.58 -12.37 -0.59
N ARG A 24 -9.93 -11.98 -1.68
CA ARG A 24 -8.59 -12.45 -2.04
C ARG A 24 -7.53 -11.59 -1.36
N VAL A 25 -6.40 -12.22 -1.07
CA VAL A 25 -5.23 -11.52 -0.55
C VAL A 25 -4.45 -10.88 -1.68
N PHE A 26 -4.22 -9.57 -1.60
CA PHE A 26 -3.39 -8.82 -2.54
C PHE A 26 -2.40 -7.92 -1.79
N PRO A 27 -1.15 -7.79 -2.27
CA PRO A 27 -0.27 -6.71 -1.84
C PRO A 27 -0.73 -5.41 -2.53
N VAL A 28 -1.24 -4.47 -1.75
CA VAL A 28 -1.74 -3.18 -2.27
C VAL A 28 -1.25 -2.03 -1.41
N CYS A 29 -1.13 -0.86 -2.03
CA CYS A 29 -0.73 0.35 -1.32
C CYS A 29 -1.94 0.94 -0.60
N ILE A 30 -1.87 1.02 0.74
CA ILE A 30 -2.92 1.59 1.58
C ILE A 30 -2.30 2.57 2.56
N LYS A 31 -3.12 3.48 3.09
CA LYS A 31 -2.73 4.31 4.23
C LYS A 31 -2.67 3.43 5.47
N LEU A 32 -1.53 3.38 6.13
CA LEU A 32 -1.39 2.73 7.44
C LEU A 32 -1.89 3.66 8.54
N GLU A 33 -2.65 3.10 9.48
CA GLU A 33 -3.29 3.78 10.60
C GLU A 33 -2.85 3.21 11.96
N GLY A 34 -1.70 2.54 11.99
CA GLY A 34 -1.08 1.97 13.19
C GLY A 34 -0.37 0.64 12.94
N GLU A 35 -0.58 0.01 11.78
CA GLU A 35 0.06 -1.24 11.41
C GLU A 35 1.58 -1.08 11.32
N TYR A 36 2.30 -2.08 11.82
CA TYR A 36 3.76 -2.10 11.96
C TYR A 36 4.31 -0.91 12.79
N GLY A 37 3.46 -0.26 13.60
CA GLY A 37 3.79 0.95 14.33
C GLY A 37 3.89 2.21 13.45
N ILE A 38 3.37 2.16 12.22
CA ILE A 38 3.42 3.24 11.24
C ILE A 38 2.03 3.86 11.10
N ASN A 39 1.96 5.20 11.12
CA ASN A 39 0.71 5.94 10.94
C ASN A 39 0.88 7.09 9.95
N GLY A 40 -0.09 7.26 9.06
CA GLY A 40 -0.18 8.40 8.15
C GLY A 40 0.68 8.29 6.89
N THR A 41 1.16 7.09 6.55
CA THR A 41 1.95 6.85 5.33
C THR A 41 1.29 5.78 4.48
N TYR A 42 1.42 5.91 3.15
CA TYR A 42 0.95 4.91 2.20
C TYR A 42 2.04 3.89 1.90
N LEU A 43 1.80 2.62 2.23
CA LEU A 43 2.75 1.53 1.98
C LEU A 43 2.06 0.29 1.41
N GLY A 44 2.84 -0.49 0.66
CA GLY A 44 2.41 -1.77 0.12
C GLY A 44 2.36 -2.83 1.21
N VAL A 45 1.16 -3.25 1.60
CA VAL A 45 0.94 -4.30 2.60
C VAL A 45 -0.05 -5.34 2.08
N PRO A 46 0.01 -6.59 2.56
CA PRO A 46 -0.98 -7.59 2.20
C PRO A 46 -2.32 -7.26 2.84
N VAL A 47 -3.38 -7.22 2.04
CA VAL A 47 -4.75 -7.00 2.50
C VAL A 47 -5.69 -8.03 1.94
N VAL A 48 -6.81 -8.23 2.63
CA VAL A 48 -7.99 -8.91 2.10
C VAL A 48 -8.83 -7.90 1.34
N LEU A 49 -8.99 -8.12 0.04
CA LEU A 49 -9.79 -7.28 -0.85
C LEU A 49 -11.13 -7.95 -1.16
N GLY A 50 -12.23 -7.29 -0.81
CA GLY A 50 -13.60 -7.74 -1.01
C GLY A 50 -14.50 -6.63 -1.53
N LYS A 51 -15.82 -6.81 -1.45
CA LYS A 51 -16.80 -5.86 -2.02
C LYS A 51 -16.74 -4.45 -1.42
N ASN A 52 -16.26 -4.32 -0.18
CA ASN A 52 -16.11 -3.04 0.51
C ASN A 52 -14.73 -2.40 0.26
N GLY A 53 -13.95 -2.92 -0.69
CA GLY A 53 -12.56 -2.56 -0.87
C GLY A 53 -11.68 -3.33 0.10
N ILE A 54 -10.90 -2.62 0.92
CA ILE A 54 -9.99 -3.21 1.89
C ILE A 54 -10.81 -3.67 3.12
N GLU A 55 -10.94 -4.98 3.32
CA GLU A 55 -11.71 -5.54 4.44
C GLU A 55 -10.84 -5.82 5.67
N LYS A 56 -9.57 -6.14 5.45
CA LYS A 56 -8.61 -6.45 6.52
C LYS A 56 -7.19 -6.23 6.05
N VAL A 57 -6.36 -5.61 6.88
CA VAL A 57 -4.91 -5.59 6.71
C VAL A 57 -4.31 -6.82 7.38
N ILE A 58 -3.39 -7.49 6.70
CA ILE A 58 -2.66 -8.64 7.24
C ILE A 58 -1.32 -8.12 7.75
N GLU A 59 -1.17 -8.09 9.07
CA GLU A 59 0.08 -7.75 9.71
C GLU A 59 0.94 -9.01 9.82
N LEU A 60 2.12 -8.98 9.21
CA LEU A 60 3.08 -10.07 9.23
C LEU A 60 4.02 -9.92 10.43
N GLU A 61 4.42 -11.05 11.01
CA GLU A 61 5.50 -11.07 12.00
C GLU A 61 6.83 -10.90 11.26
N LEU A 62 7.31 -9.66 11.21
CA LEU A 62 8.58 -9.32 10.58
C LEU A 62 9.72 -9.48 11.58
N ASN A 63 10.85 -9.99 11.12
CA ASN A 63 12.08 -9.99 11.92
C ASN A 63 12.72 -8.58 11.98
N GLU A 64 13.78 -8.43 12.77
CA GLU A 64 14.44 -7.12 12.97
C GLU A 64 14.99 -6.52 11.67
N GLU A 65 15.53 -7.34 10.77
CA GLU A 65 16.08 -6.90 9.50
C GLU A 65 14.97 -6.44 8.55
N GLU A 66 13.90 -7.22 8.42
CA GLU A 66 12.72 -6.89 7.60
C GLU A 66 12.02 -5.63 8.11
N MET A 67 11.90 -5.48 9.44
CA MET A 67 11.35 -4.27 10.06
C MET A 67 12.23 -3.04 9.77
N ALA A 68 13.55 -3.19 9.78
CA ALA A 68 14.46 -2.10 9.40
C ALA A 68 14.29 -1.70 7.93
N LEU A 69 14.12 -2.67 7.03
CA LEU A 69 13.84 -2.42 5.61
C LEU A 69 12.49 -1.75 5.39
N LEU A 70 11.45 -2.15 6.12
CA LEU A 70 10.13 -1.53 6.06
C LEU A 70 10.19 -0.06 6.50
N LYS A 71 10.89 0.24 7.61
CA LYS A 71 11.10 1.61 8.09
C LYS A 71 11.90 2.46 7.10
N ALA A 72 12.90 1.87 6.42
CA ALA A 72 13.62 2.58 5.37
C ALA A 72 12.70 2.93 4.18
N SER A 73 11.82 2.02 3.77
CA SER A 73 10.80 2.28 2.74
C SER A 73 9.79 3.35 3.18
N GLU A 74 9.35 3.30 4.43
CA GLU A 74 8.45 4.29 5.02
C GLU A 74 9.04 5.70 4.95
N LYS A 75 10.30 5.84 5.38
CA LYS A 75 11.03 7.11 5.31
C LYS A 75 11.13 7.65 3.89
N ALA A 76 11.48 6.80 2.92
CA ALA A 76 11.58 7.22 1.52
C ALA A 76 10.23 7.74 0.97
N VAL A 77 9.11 7.11 1.34
CA VAL A 77 7.78 7.59 0.92
C VAL A 77 7.43 8.91 1.61
N ARG A 78 7.74 9.06 2.91
CA ARG A 78 7.51 10.34 3.62
C ARG A 78 8.27 11.50 3.00
N GLU A 79 9.54 11.30 2.63
CA GLU A 79 10.33 12.35 1.97
C GLU A 79 9.66 12.83 0.67
N VAL A 80 9.06 11.93 -0.11
CA VAL A 80 8.33 12.29 -1.34
C VAL A 80 7.00 12.99 -1.02
N MET A 81 6.29 12.57 0.04
CA MET A 81 5.09 13.26 0.51
C MET A 81 5.39 14.69 0.96
N ASP A 82 6.46 14.88 1.73
CA ASP A 82 6.89 16.21 2.20
C ASP A 82 7.24 17.13 1.02
N VAL A 83 7.88 16.60 -0.02
CA VAL A 83 8.15 17.36 -1.26
C VAL A 83 6.84 17.83 -1.90
N LEU A 84 5.83 16.97 -1.99
CA LEU A 84 4.52 17.35 -2.54
C LEU A 84 3.83 18.41 -1.67
N ASP A 85 3.86 18.28 -0.35
CA ASP A 85 3.24 19.23 0.57
C ASP A 85 3.90 20.61 0.50
N ASN A 86 5.24 20.65 0.39
CA ASN A 86 5.99 21.89 0.20
C ASN A 86 5.71 22.57 -1.15
N MET A 87 5.35 21.81 -2.19
CA MET A 87 4.91 22.39 -3.47
C MET A 87 3.51 23.01 -3.40
N GLN A 88 2.68 22.60 -2.44
CA GLN A 88 1.30 23.05 -2.29
C GLN A 88 1.15 24.25 -1.34
N GLN A 89 2.21 24.66 -0.64
CA GLN A 89 2.17 25.88 0.16
C GLN A 89 2.11 27.11 -0.76
N PRO A 90 1.10 28.00 -0.61
CA PRO A 90 1.13 29.28 -1.30
C PRO A 90 2.34 30.09 -0.83
N ALA A 91 3.00 30.76 -1.76
CA ALA A 91 4.15 31.64 -1.49
C ALA A 91 3.88 32.70 -0.42
#